data_AF-A0A090GBX8-F1
#
_entry.id   AF-A0A090GBX8-F1
#
_cell.length_a   1.000
_cell.length_b   1.000
_cell.length_c   1.000
_cell.angle_alpha   90.00
_cell.angle_beta   90.00
_cell.angle_gamma   90.00
#
_symmetry.space_group_name_H-M   'P 1'
#
loop_
_entity.id
_entity.type
_entity.pdbx_description
1 polymer ?
#
loop_
_entity_poly.entity_id
_entity_poly.type
_entity_poly.pdbx_seq_one_letter_code
_entity_poly.pdbx_strand_id
1 'polypeptide(L)'
;MVELEMAKTQLLEFLKTAKNEEAARSAISLLFPKVKKLLEAEMLETGENDNMASGRRIRNADFARLYFLLTPKTVIWSKSQAKELIEGDPELAFSVFESRIQTVSADERPKLRRVILELLEDTIRNNPGTRQQWLLALLDNASLLLSDGGWKSYGLFELSNEDLIRIMLKQILMSLGQSDRVELLRNAIENAKDISLLCELLRSITGDVEPEGAKFKPDSLGDATQEVRNLLLGRVRGLAADGGLFSQIRPGYVLWYWWGCGYADEVQAYTKRLMATNEGIRLLLEIPISYIRSTEGNYESVNRTNWERIIDLKLLEERAQLVATSDDEVGARVAERFLEALKRDEHI
;
A
#
# COMPACT_ATOMS: atom_id res chain seq x y z
N MET A 1 29.07 16.08 -31.13
CA MET A 1 29.78 16.10 -29.83
C MET A 1 29.53 17.41 -29.07
N VAL A 2 29.75 18.58 -29.68
CA VAL A 2 29.55 19.89 -29.02
C VAL A 2 28.10 20.11 -28.53
N GLU A 3 27.09 19.77 -29.32
CA GLU A 3 25.67 19.94 -28.95
C GLU A 3 25.23 19.03 -27.78
N LEU A 4 25.81 17.84 -27.67
CA LEU A 4 25.48 16.90 -26.59
C LEU A 4 26.06 17.39 -25.25
N GLU A 5 27.28 17.91 -25.25
CA GLU A 5 27.88 18.49 -24.03
C GLU A 5 27.17 19.78 -23.59
N MET A 6 26.73 20.60 -24.55
CA MET A 6 25.87 21.76 -24.24
C MET A 6 24.54 21.34 -23.63
N ALA A 7 23.89 20.32 -24.19
CA ALA A 7 22.63 19.79 -23.64
C ALA A 7 22.82 19.18 -22.23
N LYS A 8 23.93 18.47 -21.99
CA LYS A 8 24.30 17.93 -20.66
C LYS A 8 24.44 19.06 -19.65
N THR A 9 25.19 20.10 -20.04
CA THR A 9 25.46 21.26 -19.19
C THR A 9 24.19 22.03 -18.83
N GLN A 10 23.37 22.35 -19.84
CA GLN A 10 22.08 23.05 -19.63
C GLN A 10 21.14 22.25 -18.75
N LEU A 11 21.07 20.94 -18.95
CA LEU A 11 20.21 20.08 -18.16
C LEU A 11 20.67 19.97 -16.70
N LEU A 12 21.97 19.84 -16.46
CA LEU A 12 22.53 19.87 -15.10
C LEU A 12 22.27 21.23 -14.42
N GLU A 13 22.32 22.32 -15.17
CA GLU A 13 22.01 23.66 -14.67
C GLU A 13 20.51 23.80 -14.33
N PHE A 14 19.62 23.26 -15.17
CA PHE A 14 18.19 23.21 -14.85
C PHE A 14 17.89 22.35 -13.63
N LEU A 15 18.54 21.20 -13.47
CA LEU A 15 18.35 20.33 -12.32
C LEU A 15 18.74 21.00 -10.99
N LYS A 16 19.79 21.84 -11.00
CA LYS A 16 20.20 22.63 -9.82
C LYS A 16 19.18 23.69 -9.39
N THR A 17 18.29 24.10 -10.28
CA THR A 17 17.20 25.03 -9.94
C THR A 17 15.98 24.33 -9.33
N ALA A 18 15.95 22.99 -9.37
CA ALA A 18 14.93 22.22 -8.67
C ALA A 18 15.19 22.24 -7.15
N LYS A 19 14.12 22.32 -6.36
CA LYS A 19 14.20 22.25 -4.89
C LYS A 19 14.86 20.95 -4.39
N ASN A 20 14.68 19.85 -5.14
CA ASN A 20 15.38 18.59 -4.92
C ASN A 20 15.97 18.10 -6.25
N GLU A 21 17.26 18.36 -6.43
CA GLU A 21 18.02 18.02 -7.64
C GLU A 21 17.97 16.51 -7.94
N GLU A 22 18.08 15.67 -6.91
CA GLU A 22 18.14 14.21 -7.06
C GLU A 22 16.79 13.64 -7.50
N ALA A 23 15.69 14.06 -6.90
CA ALA A 23 14.34 13.64 -7.29
C ALA A 23 13.99 14.09 -8.72
N ALA A 24 14.34 15.32 -9.09
CA ALA A 24 14.15 15.85 -10.45
C ALA A 24 15.01 15.07 -11.47
N ARG A 25 16.26 14.77 -11.12
CA ARG A 25 17.16 13.96 -11.94
C ARG A 25 16.59 12.56 -12.17
N SER A 26 16.08 11.90 -11.13
CA SER A 26 15.44 10.58 -11.24
C SER A 26 14.16 10.62 -12.07
N ALA A 27 13.30 11.64 -11.89
CA ALA A 27 12.06 11.78 -12.64
C ALA A 27 12.30 12.02 -14.14
N ILE A 28 13.18 12.96 -14.49
CA ILE A 28 13.49 13.30 -15.88
C ILE A 28 14.24 12.15 -16.57
N SER A 29 15.16 11.49 -15.87
CA SER A 29 15.87 10.31 -16.41
C SER A 29 14.93 9.14 -16.69
N LEU A 30 13.84 9.00 -15.93
CA LEU A 30 12.80 8.01 -16.17
C LEU A 30 11.91 8.36 -17.37
N LEU A 31 11.50 9.62 -17.48
CA LEU A 31 10.59 10.10 -18.52
C LEU A 31 11.28 10.20 -19.91
N PHE A 32 12.60 10.44 -19.94
CA PHE A 32 13.35 10.71 -21.17
C PHE A 32 14.64 9.85 -21.26
N PRO A 33 14.63 8.70 -21.95
CA PRO A 33 15.78 7.79 -22.06
C PRO A 33 17.06 8.41 -22.66
N LYS A 34 16.94 9.44 -23.50
CA LYS A 34 18.08 10.18 -24.04
C LYS A 34 18.77 11.04 -22.98
N VAL A 35 18.00 11.62 -22.07
CA VAL A 35 18.49 12.42 -20.94
C VAL A 35 19.24 11.54 -19.94
N LYS A 36 18.76 10.31 -19.71
CA LYS A 36 19.48 9.30 -18.91
C LYS A 36 20.93 9.10 -19.38
N LYS A 37 21.12 8.89 -20.69
CA LYS A 37 22.46 8.69 -21.30
C LYS A 37 23.35 9.92 -21.14
N LEU A 38 22.76 11.12 -21.26
CA LEU A 38 23.45 12.41 -21.11
C LEU A 38 23.92 12.65 -19.68
N LEU A 39 23.09 12.33 -18.68
CA LEU A 39 23.37 12.64 -17.28
C LEU A 39 24.31 11.63 -16.60
N GLU A 40 24.73 10.57 -17.28
CA GLU A 40 25.49 9.45 -16.67
C GLU A 40 24.85 9.00 -15.34
N ALA A 41 23.53 9.13 -15.25
CA ALA A 41 22.80 8.74 -14.06
C ALA A 41 22.83 7.20 -14.04
N GLU A 42 23.60 6.63 -13.11
CA GLU A 42 23.60 5.19 -12.89
C GLU A 42 22.21 4.73 -12.50
N MET A 43 21.55 4.07 -13.43
CA MET A 43 20.59 3.00 -13.16
C MET A 43 20.68 2.05 -14.35
N LEU A 44 21.21 0.86 -14.07
CA LEU A 44 21.24 -0.38 -14.85
C LEU A 44 20.67 -0.33 -16.27
N GLU A 45 21.55 -0.63 -17.23
CA GLU A 45 21.21 -0.89 -18.62
C GLU A 45 20.40 -2.17 -18.76
N THR A 46 19.42 -2.20 -19.67
CA THR A 46 18.79 -3.44 -20.11
C THR A 46 18.68 -3.48 -21.63
N GLY A 47 19.29 -4.54 -22.18
CA GLY A 47 19.13 -4.99 -23.56
C GLY A 47 17.94 -5.93 -23.71
N GLU A 48 17.66 -6.22 -24.97
CA GLU A 48 16.52 -6.92 -25.55
C GLU A 48 16.41 -8.41 -25.14
N ASN A 49 15.20 -8.89 -24.83
CA ASN A 49 14.52 -9.91 -25.64
C ASN A 49 13.17 -10.36 -25.07
N ASP A 50 12.44 -11.00 -25.98
CA ASP A 50 11.00 -11.13 -26.15
C ASP A 50 10.22 -12.12 -25.26
N ASN A 51 8.92 -11.81 -25.16
CA ASN A 51 7.76 -12.68 -24.94
C ASN A 51 7.57 -13.37 -23.57
N MET A 52 6.63 -12.83 -22.77
CA MET A 52 5.37 -13.49 -22.35
C MET A 52 4.65 -12.63 -21.28
N ALA A 53 3.33 -12.83 -21.14
CA ALA A 53 2.36 -12.10 -20.27
C ALA A 53 1.77 -10.80 -20.85
N SER A 54 0.84 -11.00 -21.78
CA SER A 54 -0.01 -10.00 -22.44
C SER A 54 -0.90 -9.14 -21.53
N GLY A 55 -0.96 -9.40 -20.22
CA GLY A 55 -1.71 -8.60 -19.23
C GLY A 55 -0.92 -7.43 -18.61
N ARG A 56 0.40 -7.40 -18.80
CA ARG A 56 1.29 -6.37 -18.23
C ARG A 56 2.11 -5.67 -19.34
N ARG A 57 1.46 -5.32 -20.45
CA ARG A 57 2.12 -4.62 -21.56
C ARG A 57 2.70 -3.27 -21.09
N ILE A 58 3.85 -2.86 -21.65
CA ILE A 58 4.53 -1.54 -21.54
C ILE A 58 3.56 -0.35 -21.65
N ARG A 59 2.43 -0.54 -22.32
CA ARG A 59 1.34 0.44 -22.46
C ARG A 59 0.68 0.84 -21.13
N ASN A 60 0.71 0.00 -20.08
CA ASN A 60 0.24 0.40 -18.75
C ASN A 60 1.41 0.98 -17.96
N ALA A 61 1.37 2.30 -17.74
CA ALA A 61 2.41 3.06 -17.02
C ALA A 61 2.77 2.44 -15.65
N ASP A 62 1.78 1.83 -14.98
CA ASP A 62 1.93 1.24 -13.66
C ASP A 62 2.82 -0.02 -13.62
N PHE A 63 2.98 -0.72 -14.75
CA PHE A 63 3.72 -2.00 -14.83
C PHE A 63 4.99 -1.94 -15.65
N ALA A 64 5.25 -0.80 -16.33
CA ALA A 64 6.47 -0.61 -17.12
C ALA A 64 7.75 -0.84 -16.28
N ARG A 65 7.70 -0.54 -14.98
CA ARG A 65 8.84 -0.67 -14.06
C ARG A 65 9.15 -2.10 -13.62
N LEU A 66 8.17 -3.00 -13.65
CA LEU A 66 8.32 -4.41 -13.23
C LEU A 66 9.02 -5.27 -14.29
N TYR A 67 9.09 -4.80 -15.55
CA TYR A 67 9.63 -5.57 -16.67
C TYR A 67 11.13 -5.37 -16.92
N PHE A 68 11.78 -4.34 -16.36
CA PHE A 68 13.12 -3.91 -16.80
C PHE A 68 14.20 -3.84 -15.72
N LEU A 69 14.07 -4.59 -14.61
CA LEU A 69 15.12 -4.72 -13.60
C LEU A 69 16.02 -5.95 -13.89
N LEU A 70 17.22 -5.74 -14.48
CA LEU A 70 18.29 -6.75 -14.57
C LEU A 70 19.58 -6.31 -13.86
N THR A 71 19.46 -5.85 -12.61
CA THR A 71 20.57 -5.99 -11.66
C THR A 71 20.72 -7.48 -11.32
N PRO A 72 21.93 -8.02 -11.13
CA PRO A 72 22.06 -9.17 -10.25
C PRO A 72 21.38 -8.79 -8.94
N LYS A 73 20.30 -9.48 -8.56
CA LYS A 73 19.71 -9.31 -7.23
C LYS A 73 20.87 -9.57 -6.26
N THR A 74 21.29 -8.64 -5.40
CA THR A 74 22.26 -8.98 -4.33
C THR A 74 21.60 -9.91 -3.32
N VAL A 75 20.27 -9.84 -3.23
CA VAL A 75 19.40 -10.76 -2.50
C VAL A 75 18.78 -11.78 -3.50
N ILE A 76 19.58 -12.75 -3.94
CA ILE A 76 19.12 -13.82 -4.84
C ILE A 76 18.40 -14.89 -4.02
N TRP A 77 17.09 -15.04 -4.21
CA TRP A 77 16.45 -16.33 -3.99
C TRP A 77 16.85 -17.23 -5.16
N SER A 78 17.50 -18.36 -4.91
CA SER A 78 17.66 -19.33 -5.99
C SER A 78 16.25 -19.80 -6.40
N LYS A 79 16.02 -20.01 -7.70
CA LYS A 79 14.74 -20.51 -8.20
C LYS A 79 14.33 -21.82 -7.50
N SER A 80 15.30 -22.65 -7.10
CA SER A 80 15.06 -23.87 -6.33
C SER A 80 14.57 -23.59 -4.90
N GLN A 81 15.20 -22.66 -4.18
CA GLN A 81 14.79 -22.29 -2.82
C GLN A 81 13.44 -21.56 -2.80
N ALA A 82 13.16 -20.75 -3.82
CA ALA A 82 11.86 -20.10 -3.96
C ALA A 82 10.78 -21.16 -4.24
N LYS A 83 11.07 -22.13 -5.12
CA LYS A 83 10.16 -23.21 -5.47
C LYS A 83 9.87 -24.15 -4.29
N GLU A 84 10.86 -24.53 -3.50
CA GLU A 84 10.67 -25.35 -2.29
C GLU A 84 9.83 -24.65 -1.22
N LEU A 85 9.98 -23.34 -1.06
CA LEU A 85 9.17 -22.56 -0.11
C LEU A 85 7.74 -22.33 -0.59
N ILE A 86 7.54 -22.24 -1.91
CA ILE A 86 6.23 -22.04 -2.56
C ILE A 86 5.42 -23.34 -2.63
N GLU A 87 6.10 -24.48 -2.79
CA GLU A 87 5.49 -25.82 -2.78
C GLU A 87 5.20 -26.32 -1.35
N GLY A 88 5.70 -25.61 -0.33
CA GLY A 88 5.54 -25.93 1.08
C GLY A 88 4.30 -25.32 1.75
N ASP A 89 4.22 -25.48 3.06
CA ASP A 89 3.19 -24.90 3.93
C ASP A 89 3.30 -23.36 3.97
N PRO A 90 2.22 -22.60 3.68
CA PRO A 90 2.22 -21.15 3.76
C PRO A 90 2.75 -20.57 5.07
N GLU A 91 2.42 -21.17 6.23
CA GLU A 91 2.86 -20.64 7.54
C GLU A 91 4.39 -20.74 7.71
N LEU A 92 4.97 -21.87 7.29
CA LEU A 92 6.42 -22.07 7.29
C LEU A 92 7.09 -21.11 6.31
N ALA A 93 6.50 -20.87 5.14
CA ALA A 93 7.03 -19.94 4.15
C ALA A 93 7.09 -18.49 4.68
N PHE A 94 6.02 -18.01 5.32
CA PHE A 94 6.01 -16.67 5.93
C PHE A 94 7.02 -16.53 7.08
N SER A 95 7.23 -17.58 7.87
CA SER A 95 8.28 -17.61 8.91
C SER A 95 9.68 -17.47 8.31
N VAL A 96 9.94 -18.13 7.17
CA VAL A 96 11.21 -18.00 6.44
C VAL A 96 11.36 -16.61 5.82
N PHE A 97 10.28 -16.03 5.30
CA PHE A 97 10.27 -14.67 4.76
C PHE A 97 10.64 -13.65 5.83
N GLU A 98 10.07 -13.79 7.02
CA GLU A 98 10.36 -12.94 8.17
C GLU A 98 11.82 -13.01 8.56
N SER A 99 12.35 -14.22 8.78
CA SER A 99 13.75 -14.43 9.12
C SER A 99 14.68 -13.76 8.11
N ARG A 100 14.43 -13.94 6.80
CA ARG A 100 15.26 -13.32 5.76
C ARG A 100 15.18 -11.80 5.77
N ILE A 101 13.98 -11.22 5.90
CA ILE A 101 13.81 -9.75 5.97
C ILE A 101 14.58 -9.16 7.16
N GLN A 102 14.64 -9.86 8.28
CA GLN A 102 15.37 -9.42 9.46
C GLN A 102 16.90 -9.50 9.26
N THR A 103 17.40 -10.48 8.50
CA THR A 103 18.85 -10.67 8.26
C THR A 103 19.49 -9.71 7.25
N VAL A 104 18.70 -9.09 6.36
CA VAL A 104 19.22 -8.14 5.36
C VAL A 104 19.27 -6.70 5.89
N SER A 105 20.12 -5.86 5.30
CA SER A 105 20.22 -4.44 5.67
C SER A 105 18.91 -3.70 5.42
N ALA A 106 18.67 -2.60 6.14
CA ALA A 106 17.43 -1.84 6.04
C ALA A 106 17.12 -1.37 4.61
N ASP A 107 18.17 -1.04 3.86
CA ASP A 107 18.16 -0.58 2.47
C ASP A 107 17.79 -1.69 1.46
N GLU A 108 18.03 -2.96 1.81
CA GLU A 108 17.68 -4.11 0.97
C GLU A 108 16.28 -4.67 1.27
N ARG A 109 15.72 -4.41 2.47
CA ARG A 109 14.39 -4.92 2.87
C ARG A 109 13.27 -4.57 1.87
N PRO A 110 13.15 -3.33 1.32
CA PRO A 110 12.12 -3.03 0.33
C PRO A 110 12.24 -3.87 -0.93
N LYS A 111 13.47 -4.12 -1.41
CA LYS A 111 13.73 -4.95 -2.59
C LYS A 111 13.31 -6.40 -2.32
N LEU A 112 13.67 -6.94 -1.16
CA LEU A 112 13.29 -8.30 -0.76
C LEU A 112 11.77 -8.48 -0.65
N ARG A 113 11.05 -7.51 -0.04
CA ARG A 113 9.58 -7.54 0.01
C ARG A 113 8.95 -7.59 -1.38
N ARG A 114 9.47 -6.81 -2.34
CA ARG A 114 8.99 -6.85 -3.73
C ARG A 114 9.17 -8.23 -4.36
N VAL A 115 10.33 -8.88 -4.13
CA VAL A 115 10.56 -10.25 -4.62
C VAL A 115 9.60 -11.24 -3.97
N ILE A 116 9.34 -11.13 -2.67
CA ILE A 116 8.36 -11.99 -1.97
C ILE A 116 6.96 -11.81 -2.58
N LEU A 117 6.55 -10.58 -2.87
CA LEU A 117 5.26 -10.30 -3.51
C LEU A 117 5.16 -10.94 -4.90
N GLU A 118 6.22 -10.86 -5.72
CA GLU A 118 6.26 -11.53 -7.02
C GLU A 118 6.06 -13.04 -6.89
N LEU A 119 6.75 -13.67 -5.94
CA LEU A 119 6.64 -15.11 -5.68
C LEU A 119 5.23 -15.49 -5.18
N LEU A 120 4.65 -14.70 -4.28
CA LEU A 120 3.29 -14.91 -3.78
C LEU A 120 2.26 -14.77 -4.89
N GLU A 121 2.42 -13.80 -5.79
CA GLU A 121 1.53 -13.64 -6.95
C GLU A 121 1.51 -14.91 -7.81
N ASP A 122 2.70 -15.37 -8.21
CA ASP A 122 2.84 -16.56 -9.05
C ASP A 122 2.27 -17.80 -8.36
N THR A 123 2.45 -17.91 -7.05
CA THR A 123 1.96 -19.03 -6.23
C THR A 123 0.44 -19.06 -6.17
N ILE A 124 -0.19 -17.94 -5.78
CA ILE A 124 -1.64 -17.84 -5.60
C ILE A 124 -2.35 -17.98 -6.97
N ARG A 125 -1.75 -17.42 -8.03
CA ARG A 125 -2.30 -17.49 -9.39
C ARG A 125 -2.29 -18.93 -9.92
N ASN A 126 -1.13 -19.59 -9.87
CA ASN A 126 -0.89 -20.84 -10.60
C ASN A 126 -1.25 -22.12 -9.84
N ASN A 127 -1.55 -22.05 -8.53
CA ASN A 127 -1.88 -23.23 -7.71
C ASN A 127 -3.33 -23.17 -7.18
N PRO A 128 -4.35 -23.56 -7.98
CA PRO A 128 -5.75 -23.52 -7.54
C PRO A 128 -6.03 -24.29 -6.25
N GLY A 129 -5.38 -25.45 -6.06
CA GLY A 129 -5.62 -26.32 -4.90
C GLY A 129 -5.21 -25.74 -3.55
N THR A 130 -4.25 -24.80 -3.52
CA THR A 130 -3.75 -24.17 -2.29
C THR A 130 -3.99 -22.66 -2.25
N ARG A 131 -4.64 -22.09 -3.27
CA ARG A 131 -4.89 -20.66 -3.43
C ARG A 131 -5.52 -20.01 -2.20
N GLN A 132 -6.53 -20.65 -1.63
CA GLN A 132 -7.23 -20.15 -0.45
C GLN A 132 -6.29 -20.02 0.76
N GLN A 133 -5.47 -21.05 1.00
CA GLN A 133 -4.54 -21.09 2.13
C GLN A 133 -3.47 -20.00 1.98
N TRP A 134 -2.91 -19.84 0.78
CA TRP A 134 -1.94 -18.79 0.50
C TRP A 134 -2.52 -17.38 0.58
N LEU A 135 -3.77 -17.18 0.15
CA LEU A 135 -4.45 -15.90 0.31
C LEU A 135 -4.65 -15.55 1.79
N LEU A 136 -5.14 -16.49 2.59
CA LEU A 136 -5.31 -16.29 4.04
C LEU A 136 -3.97 -15.99 4.72
N ALA A 137 -2.92 -16.77 4.41
CA ALA A 137 -1.60 -16.54 4.95
C ALA A 137 -1.04 -15.15 4.58
N LEU A 138 -1.27 -14.68 3.35
CA LEU A 138 -0.89 -13.33 2.93
C LEU A 138 -1.62 -12.24 3.73
N LEU A 139 -2.92 -12.39 3.95
CA LEU A 139 -3.70 -11.42 4.72
C LEU A 139 -3.24 -11.37 6.18
N ASP A 140 -3.09 -12.54 6.81
CA ASP A 140 -2.69 -12.65 8.22
C ASP A 140 -1.23 -12.21 8.47
N ASN A 141 -0.37 -12.26 7.45
CA ASN A 141 1.04 -11.86 7.55
C ASN A 141 1.36 -10.57 6.77
N ALA A 142 0.34 -9.74 6.47
CA ALA A 142 0.51 -8.50 5.71
C ALA A 142 1.50 -7.52 6.39
N SER A 143 1.66 -7.60 7.71
CA SER A 143 2.63 -6.82 8.52
C SER A 143 4.05 -6.96 8.07
N LEU A 144 4.42 -8.14 7.60
CA LEU A 144 5.75 -8.39 7.09
C LEU A 144 6.05 -7.57 5.82
N LEU A 145 5.01 -7.28 5.04
CA LEU A 145 5.08 -6.71 3.70
C LEU A 145 4.76 -5.21 3.66
N LEU A 146 3.88 -4.73 4.55
CA LEU A 146 3.36 -3.36 4.58
C LEU A 146 4.16 -2.36 5.45
N SER A 147 5.44 -2.63 5.72
CA SER A 147 6.24 -1.75 6.59
C SER A 147 6.25 -0.30 6.11
N ASP A 148 5.95 0.62 7.04
CA ASP A 148 6.09 2.06 6.86
C ASP A 148 7.57 2.51 6.88
N GLY A 149 8.53 1.59 6.99
CA GLY A 149 9.95 1.92 6.93
C GLY A 149 10.39 2.27 5.50
N GLY A 150 11.07 3.41 5.33
CA GLY A 150 11.73 3.78 4.08
C GLY A 150 10.89 4.59 3.10
N TRP A 151 9.66 5.00 3.45
CA TRP A 151 8.80 5.80 2.56
C TRP A 151 9.44 7.12 2.11
N LYS A 152 10.28 7.72 2.97
CA LYS A 152 11.05 8.94 2.67
C LYS A 152 12.03 8.76 1.50
N SER A 153 12.43 7.53 1.22
CA SER A 153 13.36 7.18 0.13
C SER A 153 12.66 6.75 -1.16
N TYR A 154 11.32 6.64 -1.18
CA TYR A 154 10.62 6.26 -2.41
C TYR A 154 10.66 7.38 -3.45
N GLY A 155 11.06 7.03 -4.67
CA GLY A 155 10.95 7.93 -5.81
C GLY A 155 9.49 8.28 -6.14
N LEU A 156 9.28 9.43 -6.78
CA LEU A 156 7.96 10.02 -7.09
C LEU A 156 6.97 9.04 -7.73
N PHE A 157 7.44 8.17 -8.64
CA PHE A 157 6.61 7.22 -9.38
C PHE A 157 6.73 5.77 -8.89
N GLU A 158 7.44 5.52 -7.77
CA GLU A 158 7.54 4.15 -7.25
C GLU A 158 6.22 3.72 -6.63
N LEU A 159 5.76 2.49 -6.87
CA LEU A 159 4.57 2.01 -6.18
C LEU A 159 4.91 1.67 -4.73
N SER A 160 3.99 1.97 -3.81
CA SER A 160 4.09 1.47 -2.44
C SER A 160 3.87 -0.05 -2.42
N ASN A 161 4.34 -0.75 -1.39
CA ASN A 161 4.06 -2.19 -1.24
C ASN A 161 2.55 -2.46 -1.11
N GLU A 162 1.82 -1.52 -0.54
CA GLU A 162 0.38 -1.55 -0.40
C GLU A 162 -0.33 -1.50 -1.75
N ASP A 163 0.09 -0.57 -2.62
CA ASP A 163 -0.40 -0.51 -4.01
C ASP A 163 -0.10 -1.81 -4.75
N LEU A 164 1.12 -2.35 -4.60
CA LEU A 164 1.54 -3.60 -5.22
C LEU A 164 0.67 -4.78 -4.77
N ILE A 165 0.42 -4.92 -3.46
CA ILE A 165 -0.44 -5.98 -2.92
C ILE A 165 -1.87 -5.84 -3.45
N ARG A 166 -2.44 -4.63 -3.42
CA ARG A 166 -3.81 -4.38 -3.92
C ARG A 166 -3.92 -4.73 -5.40
N ILE A 167 -2.95 -4.30 -6.20
CA ILE A 167 -2.87 -4.60 -7.63
C ILE A 167 -2.78 -6.10 -7.86
N MET A 168 -1.87 -6.79 -7.15
CA MET A 168 -1.66 -8.22 -7.23
C MET A 168 -2.94 -8.99 -6.92
N LEU A 169 -3.56 -8.72 -5.76
CA LEU A 169 -4.80 -9.35 -5.32
C LEU A 169 -5.92 -9.12 -6.34
N LYS A 170 -6.07 -7.89 -6.84
CA LYS A 170 -7.05 -7.59 -7.88
C LYS A 170 -6.79 -8.41 -9.14
N GLN A 171 -5.54 -8.50 -9.61
CA GLN A 171 -5.22 -9.26 -10.83
C GLN A 171 -5.44 -10.76 -10.67
N ILE A 172 -5.18 -11.31 -9.47
CA ILE A 172 -5.49 -12.70 -9.14
C ILE A 172 -7.00 -12.91 -9.23
N LEU A 173 -7.79 -12.10 -8.52
CA LEU A 173 -9.25 -12.21 -8.52
C LEU A 173 -9.85 -12.04 -9.93
N MET A 174 -9.36 -11.07 -10.70
CA MET A 174 -9.88 -10.80 -12.05
C MET A 174 -9.51 -11.90 -13.06
N SER A 175 -8.53 -12.73 -12.76
CA SER A 175 -8.20 -13.92 -13.59
C SER A 175 -9.12 -15.11 -13.35
N LEU A 176 -9.91 -15.09 -12.26
CA LEU A 176 -10.87 -16.13 -11.92
C LEU A 176 -12.24 -15.85 -12.52
N GLY A 177 -13.02 -16.91 -12.72
CA GLY A 177 -14.45 -16.81 -13.00
C GLY A 177 -15.19 -16.12 -11.84
N GLN A 178 -16.36 -15.54 -12.14
CA GLN A 178 -17.13 -14.79 -11.14
C GLN A 178 -17.50 -15.64 -9.91
N SER A 179 -17.92 -16.89 -10.11
CA SER A 179 -18.27 -17.80 -9.01
C SER A 179 -17.07 -18.06 -8.09
N ASP A 180 -15.93 -18.47 -8.66
CA ASP A 180 -14.71 -18.75 -7.91
C ASP A 180 -14.18 -17.51 -7.16
N ARG A 181 -14.32 -16.33 -7.78
CA ARG A 181 -13.95 -15.04 -7.17
C ARG A 181 -14.79 -14.75 -5.93
N VAL A 182 -16.10 -14.95 -6.02
CA VAL A 182 -17.04 -14.76 -4.90
C VAL A 182 -16.74 -15.76 -3.79
N GLU A 183 -16.53 -17.03 -4.13
CA GLU A 183 -16.20 -18.08 -3.16
C GLU A 183 -14.89 -17.81 -2.43
N LEU A 184 -13.83 -17.43 -3.16
CA LEU A 184 -12.53 -17.06 -2.59
C LEU A 184 -12.65 -15.86 -1.64
N LEU A 185 -13.45 -14.85 -2.00
CA LEU A 185 -13.71 -13.69 -1.14
C LEU A 185 -14.51 -14.06 0.10
N ARG A 186 -15.59 -14.84 0.00
CA ARG A 186 -16.39 -15.28 1.16
C ARG A 186 -15.51 -16.03 2.17
N ASN A 187 -14.77 -17.03 1.70
CA ASN A 187 -13.87 -17.79 2.56
C ASN A 187 -12.78 -16.91 3.19
N ALA A 188 -12.24 -15.93 2.44
CA ALA A 188 -11.26 -15.00 2.99
C ALA A 188 -11.86 -14.10 4.08
N ILE A 189 -13.07 -13.58 3.88
CA ILE A 189 -13.77 -12.72 4.85
C ILE A 189 -14.07 -13.49 6.15
N GLU A 190 -14.49 -14.74 6.03
CA GLU A 190 -14.83 -15.60 7.18
C GLU A 190 -13.61 -15.98 8.03
N ASN A 191 -12.48 -16.27 7.38
CA ASN A 191 -11.35 -16.92 8.05
C ASN A 191 -10.14 -16.01 8.31
N ALA A 192 -10.00 -14.87 7.60
CA ALA A 192 -8.86 -13.98 7.82
C ALA A 192 -8.95 -13.29 9.20
N LYS A 193 -7.81 -13.22 9.88
CA LYS A 193 -7.66 -12.48 11.15
C LYS A 193 -7.59 -10.98 10.90
N ASP A 194 -6.90 -10.60 9.83
CA ASP A 194 -6.83 -9.23 9.33
C ASP A 194 -7.69 -9.05 8.09
N ILE A 195 -8.66 -8.13 8.16
CA ILE A 195 -9.57 -7.83 7.04
C ILE A 195 -9.30 -6.48 6.40
N SER A 196 -8.28 -5.73 6.83
CA SER A 196 -8.03 -4.36 6.36
C SER A 196 -7.70 -4.30 4.87
N LEU A 197 -6.88 -5.25 4.38
CA LEU A 197 -6.60 -5.37 2.96
C LEU A 197 -7.80 -5.85 2.15
N LEU A 198 -8.67 -6.69 2.73
CA LEU A 198 -9.92 -7.11 2.10
C LEU A 198 -10.89 -5.94 1.95
N CYS A 199 -10.96 -5.07 2.96
CA CYS A 199 -11.74 -3.84 2.95
C CYS A 199 -11.32 -2.96 1.76
N GLU A 200 -10.03 -2.63 1.65
CA GLU A 200 -9.53 -1.80 0.54
C GLU A 200 -9.68 -2.51 -0.82
N LEU A 201 -9.41 -3.82 -0.89
CA LEU A 201 -9.56 -4.60 -2.11
C LEU A 201 -11.01 -4.55 -2.61
N LEU A 202 -11.99 -4.77 -1.75
CA LEU A 202 -13.41 -4.80 -2.13
C LEU A 202 -13.86 -3.43 -2.66
N ARG A 203 -13.52 -2.33 -1.97
CA ARG A 203 -13.77 -0.96 -2.46
C ARG A 203 -13.15 -0.74 -3.84
N SER A 204 -11.93 -1.26 -4.05
CA SER A 204 -11.21 -1.10 -5.30
C SER A 204 -11.84 -1.85 -6.49
N ILE A 205 -12.67 -2.87 -6.26
CA ILE A 205 -13.31 -3.70 -7.30
C ILE A 205 -14.81 -3.41 -7.47
N THR A 206 -15.55 -3.10 -6.40
CA THR A 206 -17.00 -2.81 -6.47
C THR A 206 -17.32 -1.32 -6.42
N GLY A 207 -16.40 -0.50 -5.91
CA GLY A 207 -16.71 0.87 -5.51
C GLY A 207 -17.48 0.92 -4.19
N ASP A 208 -17.67 2.16 -3.72
CA ASP A 208 -18.43 2.51 -2.53
C ASP A 208 -19.91 2.77 -2.89
N VAL A 209 -20.79 2.59 -1.91
CA VAL A 209 -22.20 3.06 -1.96
C VAL A 209 -22.23 4.58 -1.84
N GLU A 210 -21.37 5.14 -0.97
CA GLU A 210 -21.24 6.57 -0.79
C GLU A 210 -20.72 7.24 -2.08
N PRO A 211 -21.43 8.23 -2.65
CA PRO A 211 -21.05 8.87 -3.92
C PRO A 211 -19.68 9.57 -3.89
N GLU A 212 -19.27 10.04 -2.72
CA GLU A 212 -18.00 10.72 -2.49
C GLU A 212 -16.82 9.74 -2.30
N GLY A 213 -17.10 8.43 -2.27
CA GLY A 213 -16.13 7.38 -2.07
C GLY A 213 -15.46 6.87 -3.35
N ALA A 214 -14.98 5.64 -3.28
CA ALA A 214 -14.40 4.93 -4.41
C ALA A 214 -15.43 4.79 -5.53
N LYS A 215 -15.12 5.35 -6.71
CA LYS A 215 -16.04 5.35 -7.86
C LYS A 215 -16.45 3.92 -8.24
N PHE A 216 -17.73 3.78 -8.57
CA PHE A 216 -18.30 2.54 -9.11
C PHE A 216 -17.49 2.03 -10.30
N LYS A 217 -17.22 0.72 -10.30
CA LYS A 217 -16.59 0.00 -11.40
C LYS A 217 -17.57 -1.05 -11.91
N PRO A 218 -17.47 -1.49 -13.17
CA PRO A 218 -18.32 -2.55 -13.71
C PRO A 218 -18.35 -3.72 -12.74
N ASP A 219 -19.56 -4.17 -12.41
CA ASP A 219 -19.81 -5.09 -11.32
C ASP A 219 -19.01 -6.39 -11.51
N SER A 220 -17.92 -6.49 -10.76
CA SER A 220 -16.98 -7.59 -10.88
C SER A 220 -17.46 -8.84 -10.13
N LEU A 221 -18.47 -8.73 -9.25
CA LEU A 221 -19.02 -9.87 -8.53
C LEU A 221 -20.46 -10.19 -8.97
N GLY A 222 -21.05 -9.34 -9.82
CA GLY A 222 -22.44 -9.42 -10.26
C GLY A 222 -23.41 -9.33 -9.07
N ASP A 223 -24.50 -10.07 -9.15
CA ASP A 223 -25.56 -10.08 -8.13
C ASP A 223 -25.06 -10.40 -6.70
N ALA A 224 -23.90 -11.05 -6.57
CA ALA A 224 -23.27 -11.36 -5.28
C ALA A 224 -22.58 -10.16 -4.61
N THR A 225 -22.41 -9.02 -5.30
CA THR A 225 -21.70 -7.84 -4.76
C THR A 225 -22.27 -7.39 -3.41
N GLN A 226 -23.58 -7.25 -3.31
CA GLN A 226 -24.20 -6.76 -2.07
C GLN A 226 -24.09 -7.79 -0.93
N GLU A 227 -24.13 -9.07 -1.26
CA GLU A 227 -23.98 -10.14 -0.28
C GLU A 227 -22.57 -10.17 0.31
N VAL A 228 -21.54 -10.15 -0.54
CA VAL A 228 -20.12 -10.12 -0.12
C VAL A 228 -19.84 -8.85 0.69
N ARG A 229 -20.44 -7.71 0.29
CA ARG A 229 -20.35 -6.46 1.04
C ARG A 229 -20.95 -6.59 2.43
N ASN A 230 -22.16 -7.16 2.54
CA ASN A 230 -22.82 -7.35 3.84
C ASN A 230 -22.04 -8.31 4.75
N LEU A 231 -21.43 -9.36 4.19
CA LEU A 231 -20.60 -10.30 4.93
C LEU A 231 -19.37 -9.61 5.55
N LEU A 232 -18.64 -8.83 4.73
CA LEU A 232 -17.46 -8.11 5.23
C LEU A 232 -17.85 -6.99 6.21
N LEU A 233 -18.94 -6.26 5.95
CA LEU A 233 -19.48 -5.29 6.90
C LEU A 233 -19.85 -5.92 8.25
N GLY A 234 -20.40 -7.14 8.24
CA GLY A 234 -20.65 -7.91 9.45
C GLY A 234 -19.38 -8.16 10.27
N ARG A 235 -18.28 -8.54 9.61
CA ARG A 235 -16.96 -8.69 10.25
C ARG A 235 -16.44 -7.37 10.80
N VAL A 236 -16.58 -6.27 10.06
CA VAL A 236 -16.19 -4.93 10.52
C VAL A 236 -16.93 -4.53 11.79
N ARG A 237 -18.26 -4.71 11.82
CA ARG A 237 -19.07 -4.41 13.01
C ARG A 237 -18.70 -5.30 14.20
N GLY A 238 -18.41 -6.58 13.97
CA GLY A 238 -17.89 -7.49 14.99
C GLY A 238 -16.57 -7.00 15.59
N LEU A 239 -15.59 -6.65 14.73
CA LEU A 239 -14.33 -6.06 15.18
C LEU A 239 -14.52 -4.77 15.98
N ALA A 240 -15.44 -3.90 15.56
CA ALA A 240 -15.73 -2.67 16.26
C ALA A 240 -16.39 -2.92 17.64
N ALA A 241 -17.24 -3.94 17.76
CA ALA A 241 -17.88 -4.30 19.02
C ALA A 241 -16.90 -4.90 20.04
N ASP A 242 -15.97 -5.74 19.56
CA ASP A 242 -15.03 -6.48 20.42
C ASP A 242 -13.71 -5.73 20.67
N GLY A 243 -13.57 -4.49 20.16
CA GLY A 243 -12.32 -3.73 20.24
C GLY A 243 -11.20 -4.29 19.35
N GLY A 244 -11.53 -5.17 18.39
CA GLY A 244 -10.57 -5.82 17.49
C GLY A 244 -9.92 -4.88 16.47
N LEU A 245 -10.37 -3.63 16.32
CA LEU A 245 -9.79 -2.69 15.35
C LEU A 245 -8.29 -2.45 15.57
N PHE A 246 -7.82 -2.45 16.82
CA PHE A 246 -6.41 -2.29 17.18
C PHE A 246 -5.51 -3.43 16.69
N SER A 247 -6.08 -4.60 16.42
CA SER A 247 -5.35 -5.76 15.91
C SER A 247 -5.14 -5.72 14.39
N GLN A 248 -5.80 -4.80 13.70
CA GLN A 248 -5.76 -4.69 12.25
C GLN A 248 -4.53 -3.88 11.83
N ILE A 249 -3.89 -4.28 10.74
CA ILE A 249 -2.68 -3.64 10.24
C ILE A 249 -2.94 -2.26 9.63
N ARG A 250 -4.07 -2.12 8.92
CA ARG A 250 -4.52 -0.86 8.35
C ARG A 250 -5.93 -0.53 8.85
N PRO A 251 -6.09 -0.12 10.12
CA PRO A 251 -7.38 0.23 10.69
C PRO A 251 -8.13 1.30 9.88
N GLY A 252 -7.41 2.22 9.24
CA GLY A 252 -7.98 3.22 8.34
C GLY A 252 -8.78 2.62 7.19
N TYR A 253 -8.34 1.51 6.60
CA TYR A 253 -9.05 0.83 5.51
C TYR A 253 -10.36 0.22 5.97
N VAL A 254 -10.40 -0.28 7.21
CA VAL A 254 -11.62 -0.78 7.84
C VAL A 254 -12.64 0.34 8.03
N LEU A 255 -12.20 1.50 8.55
CA LEU A 255 -13.08 2.66 8.75
C LEU A 255 -13.62 3.20 7.42
N TRP A 256 -12.75 3.35 6.42
CA TRP A 256 -13.15 3.81 5.10
C TRP A 256 -14.12 2.85 4.41
N TYR A 257 -13.95 1.54 4.58
CA TYR A 257 -14.90 0.55 4.05
C TYR A 257 -16.26 0.63 4.74
N TRP A 258 -16.27 0.75 6.07
CA TRP A 258 -17.52 0.89 6.83
C TRP A 258 -18.28 2.15 6.40
N TRP A 259 -17.58 3.28 6.28
CA TRP A 259 -18.15 4.53 5.78
C TRP A 259 -18.65 4.35 4.33
N GLY A 260 -17.81 3.80 3.45
CA GLY A 260 -18.12 3.57 2.04
C GLY A 260 -19.31 2.64 1.79
N CYS A 261 -19.70 1.82 2.77
CA CYS A 261 -20.91 1.00 2.73
C CYS A 261 -22.21 1.77 3.00
N GLY A 262 -22.15 3.07 3.30
CA GLY A 262 -23.33 3.91 3.56
C GLY A 262 -23.67 4.09 5.04
N TYR A 263 -22.72 3.87 5.95
CA TYR A 263 -22.95 3.89 7.40
C TYR A 263 -22.14 4.96 8.12
N ALA A 264 -22.07 6.17 7.54
CA ALA A 264 -21.27 7.27 8.06
C ALA A 264 -21.56 7.58 9.55
N ASP A 265 -22.85 7.61 9.94
CA ASP A 265 -23.26 7.90 11.32
C ASP A 265 -22.73 6.86 12.33
N GLU A 266 -22.73 5.58 11.95
CA GLU A 266 -22.20 4.50 12.81
C GLU A 266 -20.69 4.66 13.02
N VAL A 267 -19.98 4.96 11.94
CA VAL A 267 -18.52 5.14 11.97
C VAL A 267 -18.14 6.36 12.81
N GLN A 268 -18.83 7.49 12.64
CA GLN A 268 -18.60 8.69 13.43
C GLN A 268 -18.91 8.48 14.92
N ALA A 269 -20.00 7.77 15.23
CA ALA A 269 -20.31 7.41 16.62
C ALA A 269 -19.24 6.50 17.22
N TYR A 270 -18.69 5.57 16.44
CA TYR A 270 -17.62 4.69 16.87
C TYR A 270 -16.29 5.45 17.09
N THR A 271 -15.85 6.29 16.15
CA THR A 271 -14.61 7.09 16.31
C THR A 271 -14.72 8.07 17.46
N LYS A 272 -15.89 8.66 17.72
CA LYS A 272 -16.15 9.47 18.92
C LYS A 272 -15.98 8.70 20.23
N ARG A 273 -16.43 7.43 20.28
CA ARG A 273 -16.21 6.57 21.45
C ARG A 273 -14.74 6.23 21.64
N LEU A 274 -13.99 5.96 20.56
CA LEU A 274 -12.55 5.73 20.64
C LEU A 274 -11.80 6.94 21.23
N MET A 275 -12.18 8.16 20.84
CA MET A 275 -11.61 9.40 21.39
C MET A 275 -11.85 9.62 22.89
N ALA A 276 -12.69 8.80 23.55
CA ALA A 276 -12.87 8.85 25.00
C ALA A 276 -11.75 8.14 25.77
N THR A 277 -10.84 7.43 25.10
CA THR A 277 -9.77 6.64 25.71
C THR A 277 -8.40 7.05 25.17
N ASN A 278 -7.34 6.96 25.99
CA ASN A 278 -5.99 7.29 25.54
C ASN A 278 -5.51 6.38 24.40
N GLU A 279 -5.80 5.08 24.49
CA GLU A 279 -5.45 4.10 23.45
C GLU A 279 -6.18 4.42 22.14
N GLY A 280 -7.48 4.69 22.19
CA GLY A 280 -8.26 5.05 21.01
C GLY A 280 -7.81 6.38 20.40
N ILE A 281 -7.42 7.37 21.21
CA ILE A 281 -6.81 8.61 20.71
C ILE A 281 -5.50 8.30 19.96
N ARG A 282 -4.57 7.55 20.57
CA ARG A 282 -3.29 7.19 19.92
C ARG A 282 -3.52 6.50 18.56
N LEU A 283 -4.46 5.55 18.51
CA LEU A 283 -4.85 4.89 17.27
C LEU A 283 -5.37 5.89 16.21
N LEU A 284 -6.30 6.76 16.61
CA LEU A 284 -6.92 7.74 15.70
C LEU A 284 -5.98 8.85 15.25
N LEU A 285 -4.88 9.12 15.97
CA LEU A 285 -3.86 10.07 15.54
C LEU A 285 -2.99 9.51 14.41
N GLU A 286 -2.78 8.19 14.35
CA GLU A 286 -1.95 7.58 13.31
C GLU A 286 -2.73 7.33 12.01
N ILE A 287 -3.99 6.89 12.13
CA ILE A 287 -4.83 6.48 10.99
C ILE A 287 -4.90 7.53 9.85
N PRO A 288 -5.09 8.83 10.12
CA PRO A 288 -5.30 9.82 9.06
C PRO A 288 -4.05 10.21 8.30
N ILE A 289 -2.87 9.89 8.84
CA ILE A 289 -1.59 10.31 8.29
C ILE A 289 -1.33 9.58 6.97
N SER A 290 -1.19 10.35 5.89
CA SER A 290 -0.88 9.86 4.55
C SER A 290 0.53 10.29 4.14
N TYR A 291 1.19 9.44 3.36
CA TYR A 291 2.51 9.73 2.80
C TYR A 291 2.39 10.37 1.42
N ILE A 292 2.77 11.64 1.31
CA ILE A 292 2.76 12.38 0.05
C ILE A 292 4.15 12.34 -0.57
N ARG A 293 4.21 11.89 -1.82
CA ARG A 293 5.42 11.96 -2.63
C ARG A 293 5.46 13.26 -3.40
N SER A 294 6.56 13.98 -3.28
CA SER A 294 6.71 15.28 -3.90
C SER A 294 8.12 15.46 -4.46
N THR A 295 8.22 16.25 -5.53
CA THR A 295 9.49 16.75 -6.06
C THR A 295 10.22 17.66 -5.05
N GLU A 296 9.55 18.09 -3.98
CA GLU A 296 10.14 18.88 -2.89
C GLU A 296 10.63 18.01 -1.72
N GLY A 297 10.54 16.68 -1.85
CA GLY A 297 10.79 15.71 -0.79
C GLY A 297 9.50 15.12 -0.25
N ASN A 298 9.53 13.84 0.13
CA ASN A 298 8.35 13.16 0.62
C ASN A 298 7.99 13.68 2.03
N TYR A 299 6.71 13.91 2.27
CA TYR A 299 6.21 14.39 3.55
C TYR A 299 4.94 13.65 3.99
N GLU A 300 4.60 13.80 5.26
CA GLU A 300 3.33 13.34 5.83
C GLU A 300 2.30 14.46 5.79
N SER A 301 1.05 14.14 5.43
CA SER A 301 -0.09 15.07 5.53
C SER A 301 -1.37 14.36 5.97
N VAL A 302 -2.32 15.12 6.50
CA VAL A 302 -3.68 14.65 6.79
C VAL A 302 -4.63 15.40 5.87
N ASN A 303 -5.27 14.69 4.93
CA ASN A 303 -6.29 15.31 4.08
C ASN A 303 -7.56 15.58 4.89
N ARG A 304 -7.78 16.84 5.28
CA ARG A 304 -8.90 17.24 6.15
C ARG A 304 -10.24 16.90 5.52
N THR A 305 -10.41 17.29 4.25
CA THR A 305 -11.66 17.10 3.49
C THR A 305 -12.13 15.64 3.48
N ASN A 306 -11.21 14.70 3.35
CA ASN A 306 -11.54 13.29 3.31
C ASN A 306 -11.81 12.72 4.70
N TRP A 307 -10.95 13.01 5.68
CA TRP A 307 -11.02 12.38 7.00
C TRP A 307 -12.10 12.96 7.90
N GLU A 308 -12.52 14.21 7.73
CA GLU A 308 -13.65 14.82 8.46
C GLU A 308 -14.97 14.07 8.29
N ARG A 309 -15.11 13.28 7.22
CA ARG A 309 -16.29 12.43 6.98
C ARG A 309 -16.40 11.27 7.97
N ILE A 310 -15.27 10.81 8.51
CA ILE A 310 -15.14 9.59 9.31
C ILE A 310 -14.77 9.92 10.76
N ILE A 311 -13.93 10.93 10.96
CA ILE A 311 -13.36 11.33 12.24
C ILE A 311 -13.62 12.81 12.44
N ASP A 312 -14.07 13.20 13.63
CA ASP A 312 -14.12 14.61 14.03
C ASP A 312 -12.68 15.12 14.22
N LEU A 313 -12.06 15.62 13.13
CA LEU A 313 -10.67 16.05 13.14
C LEU A 313 -10.43 17.23 14.07
N LYS A 314 -11.42 18.11 14.25
CA LYS A 314 -11.30 19.24 15.17
C LYS A 314 -11.19 18.74 16.61
N LEU A 315 -12.09 17.83 17.02
CA LEU A 315 -12.00 17.21 18.34
C LEU A 315 -10.70 16.41 18.50
N LEU A 316 -10.27 15.68 17.48
CA LEU A 316 -9.03 14.92 17.52
C LEU A 316 -7.80 15.85 17.66
N GLU A 317 -7.78 16.98 16.98
CA GLU A 317 -6.73 18.01 17.08
C GLU A 317 -6.66 18.59 18.51
N GLU A 318 -7.80 18.94 19.11
CA GLU A 318 -7.87 19.41 20.50
C GLU A 318 -7.31 18.35 21.47
N ARG A 319 -7.64 17.07 21.25
CA ARG A 319 -7.11 15.95 22.04
C ARG A 319 -5.61 15.75 21.81
N ALA A 320 -5.13 15.88 20.58
CA ALA A 320 -3.72 15.76 20.23
C ALA A 320 -2.87 16.81 20.97
N GLN A 321 -3.34 18.07 21.05
CA GLN A 321 -2.64 19.13 21.77
C GLN A 321 -2.47 18.81 23.27
N LEU A 322 -3.49 18.21 23.90
CA LEU A 322 -3.41 17.76 25.29
C LEU A 322 -2.44 16.59 25.46
N VAL A 323 -2.47 15.62 24.54
CA VAL A 323 -1.58 14.45 24.58
C VAL A 323 -0.11 14.84 24.32
N ALA A 324 0.14 15.79 23.44
CA ALA A 324 1.48 16.31 23.13
C ALA A 324 2.19 16.93 24.34
N THR A 325 1.43 17.41 25.32
CA THR A 325 1.97 18.03 26.55
C THR A 325 1.93 17.10 27.77
N SER A 326 1.57 15.83 27.57
CA SER A 326 1.49 14.83 28.64
C SER A 326 2.83 14.13 28.91
N ASP A 327 2.97 13.51 30.08
CA ASP A 327 4.16 12.73 30.46
C ASP A 327 4.29 11.39 29.69
N ASP A 328 3.32 11.05 28.85
CA ASP A 328 3.36 9.86 27.99
C ASP A 328 4.17 10.13 26.72
N GLU A 329 5.47 9.83 26.75
CA GLU A 329 6.39 10.05 25.62
C GLU A 329 5.96 9.38 24.31
N VAL A 330 5.26 8.23 24.38
CA VAL A 330 4.79 7.54 23.17
C VAL A 330 3.60 8.31 22.59
N GLY A 331 2.60 8.64 23.41
CA GLY A 331 1.46 9.44 22.99
C GLY A 331 1.87 10.82 22.51
N ALA A 332 2.79 11.50 23.21
CA ALA A 332 3.27 12.82 22.84
C ALA A 332 3.90 12.82 21.44
N ARG A 333 4.79 11.86 21.14
CA ARG A 333 5.40 11.74 19.79
C ARG A 333 4.38 11.49 18.69
N VAL A 334 3.39 10.64 18.93
CA VAL A 334 2.32 10.35 17.96
C VAL A 334 1.46 11.60 17.73
N ALA A 335 1.13 12.32 18.80
CA ALA A 335 0.36 13.56 18.72
C ALA A 335 1.11 14.68 17.98
N GLU A 336 2.38 14.88 18.27
CA GLU A 336 3.24 15.84 17.57
C GLU A 336 3.31 15.54 16.07
N ARG A 337 3.56 14.27 15.71
CA ARG A 337 3.58 13.82 14.32
C ARG A 337 2.26 14.09 13.59
N PHE A 338 1.13 13.81 14.23
CA PHE A 338 -0.20 14.11 13.68
C PHE A 338 -0.41 15.61 13.49
N LEU A 339 -0.08 16.43 14.48
CA LEU A 339 -0.23 17.89 14.42
C LEU A 339 0.65 18.51 13.32
N GLU A 340 1.87 18.00 13.12
CA GLU A 340 2.73 18.42 12.02
C GLU A 340 2.14 18.04 10.65
N ALA A 341 1.63 16.82 10.51
CA ALA A 341 0.98 16.36 9.28
C ALA A 341 -0.31 17.16 8.97
N LEU A 342 -1.07 17.52 9.99
CA LEU A 342 -2.31 18.29 9.86
C LEU A 342 -2.05 19.72 9.36
N LYS A 343 -0.99 20.38 9.86
CA LYS A 343 -0.58 21.72 9.40
C LYS A 343 -0.20 21.78 7.93
N ARG A 344 0.32 20.69 7.36
CA ARG A 344 0.75 20.65 5.96
C ARG A 344 -0.40 20.67 4.95
N ASP A 345 -1.60 20.29 5.36
CA ASP A 345 -2.80 20.39 4.52
C ASP A 345 -3.27 21.85 4.35
N GLU A 346 -2.89 22.77 5.25
CA GLU A 346 -3.26 24.20 5.17
C GLU A 346 -2.46 24.98 4.11
N HIS A 347 -1.43 24.37 3.54
CA HIS A 347 -0.52 24.99 2.58
C HIS A 347 -0.60 24.41 1.17
N ILE A 348 -1.55 23.50 0.93
CA ILE A 348 -1.88 22.90 -0.37
C ILE A 348 -3.28 23.38 -0.75
#